data_AF-A0A2E7MXD4-F1
#
_entry.id   AF-A0A2E7MXD4-F1
#
_cell.length_a   1.000
_cell.length_b   1.000
_cell.length_c   1.000
_cell.angle_alpha   90.00
_cell.angle_beta   90.00
_cell.angle_gamma   90.00
#
_symmetry.space_group_name_H-M   'P 1'
#
loop_
_entity.id
_entity.type
_entity.pdbx_description
1 polymer ?
#
loop_
_entity_poly.entity_id
_entity_poly.type
_entity_poly.pdbx_seq_one_letter_code
_entity_poly.pdbx_strand_id
1 'polypeptide(L)'
;MYVTEAMINSMEEMQRNAGDMEKHIKAMMETEARMHGLELDSRNNARDMWGQLSAHMANMPADEPVMDEDEEALDDEAHWEQPEMTPMEEAPIEVEHTHADGTTHAHEGGDVEHTHDEPVIEPPSDGTTPHG
;
A
#
# COMPACT_ATOMS: atom_id res chain seq x y z
N MET A 1 14.96 -0.27 36.87
CA MET A 1 14.65 0.76 35.87
C MET A 1 13.74 0.16 34.79
N TYR A 2 12.56 -0.38 35.13
CA TYR A 2 12.10 -1.57 34.35
C TYR A 2 10.70 -1.59 33.75
N VAL A 3 9.76 -0.70 34.06
CA VAL A 3 8.43 -0.72 33.38
C VAL A 3 8.06 0.65 32.86
N THR A 4 8.23 1.69 33.68
CA THR A 4 7.94 3.07 33.28
C THR A 4 8.87 3.56 32.18
N GLU A 5 10.15 3.21 32.22
CA GLU A 5 11.11 3.60 31.17
C GLU A 5 10.85 2.87 29.85
N ALA A 6 10.42 1.61 29.88
CA ALA A 6 10.03 0.87 28.69
C ALA A 6 8.78 1.48 28.02
N MET A 7 7.79 1.89 28.82
CA MET A 7 6.59 2.59 28.31
C MET A 7 6.94 3.95 27.72
N ILE A 8 7.81 4.72 28.36
CA ILE A 8 8.25 6.03 27.86
C ILE A 8 8.99 5.87 26.52
N ASN A 9 9.94 4.94 26.45
CA ASN A 9 10.69 4.67 25.22
C ASN A 9 9.76 4.23 24.07
N SER A 10 8.77 3.37 24.36
CA SER A 10 7.79 2.92 23.38
C SER A 10 6.91 4.06 22.87
N MET A 11 6.49 4.98 23.74
CA MET A 11 5.72 6.16 23.35
C MET A 11 6.55 7.14 22.51
N GLU A 12 7.81 7.36 22.86
CA GLU A 12 8.72 8.21 22.09
C GLU A 12 9.02 7.64 20.69
N GLU A 13 9.18 6.32 20.59
CA GLU A 13 9.35 5.62 19.32
C GLU A 13 8.11 5.74 18.44
N MET A 14 6.91 5.54 19.02
CA MET A 14 5.64 5.72 18.31
C MET A 14 5.49 7.15 17.77
N GLN A 15 5.89 8.17 18.54
CA GLN A 15 5.84 9.56 18.09
C GLN A 15 6.82 9.84 16.94
N ARG A 16 8.04 9.29 17.00
CA ARG A 16 9.00 9.41 15.89
C ARG A 16 8.47 8.73 14.64
N ASN A 17 7.97 7.50 14.77
CA ASN A 17 7.40 6.74 13.67
C ASN A 17 6.21 7.48 13.03
N ALA A 18 5.31 8.05 13.84
CA ALA A 18 4.20 8.85 13.33
C ALA A 18 4.68 10.07 12.50
N GLY A 19 5.72 10.77 12.96
CA GLY A 19 6.31 11.88 12.22
C GLY A 19 6.99 11.45 10.92
N ASP A 20 7.63 10.28 10.90
CA ASP A 20 8.29 9.75 9.71
C ASP A 20 7.28 9.23 8.68
N MET A 21 6.20 8.59 9.12
CA MET A 21 5.06 8.26 8.26
C MET A 21 4.43 9.51 7.64
N GLU A 22 4.24 10.58 8.41
CA GLU A 22 3.70 11.84 7.85
C GLU A 22 4.60 12.40 6.75
N LYS A 23 5.92 12.44 6.97
CA LYS A 23 6.88 12.90 5.93
C LYS A 23 6.81 12.04 4.68
N HIS A 24 6.73 10.72 4.85
CA HIS A 24 6.64 9.79 3.73
C HIS A 24 5.36 10.00 2.92
N ILE A 25 4.22 10.12 3.60
CA ILE A 25 2.92 10.39 2.97
C ILE A 25 2.94 11.73 2.22
N LYS A 26 3.56 12.78 2.80
CA LYS A 26 3.73 14.07 2.11
C LYS A 26 4.57 13.94 0.83
N ALA A 27 5.71 13.25 0.90
CA ALA A 27 6.55 13.04 -0.27
C ALA A 27 5.81 12.29 -1.39
N MET A 28 5.01 11.28 -1.03
CA MET A 28 4.17 10.56 -1.97
C MET A 28 3.13 11.49 -2.61
N MET A 29 2.41 12.29 -1.80
CA MET A 29 1.41 13.23 -2.32
C MET A 29 2.00 14.33 -3.20
N GLU A 30 3.18 14.86 -2.89
CA GLU A 30 3.86 15.82 -3.77
C GLU A 30 4.20 15.21 -5.13
N THR A 31 4.58 13.93 -5.13
CA THR A 31 4.89 13.21 -6.36
C THR A 31 3.63 13.01 -7.20
N GLU A 32 2.55 12.54 -6.57
CA GLU A 32 1.24 12.40 -7.20
C GLU A 32 0.73 13.73 -7.75
N ALA A 33 0.75 14.78 -6.95
CA ALA A 33 0.29 16.10 -7.37
C ALA A 33 1.07 16.62 -8.57
N ARG A 34 2.40 16.44 -8.60
CA ARG A 34 3.21 16.80 -9.78
C ARG A 34 2.81 16.04 -11.04
N MET A 35 2.39 14.77 -10.92
CA MET A 35 1.86 14.01 -12.07
C MET A 35 0.55 14.61 -12.60
N HIS A 36 -0.27 15.17 -11.71
CA HIS A 36 -1.51 15.88 -12.06
C HIS A 36 -1.31 17.37 -12.38
N GLY A 37 -0.06 17.85 -12.47
CA GLY A 37 0.26 19.26 -12.74
C GLY A 37 -0.04 20.22 -11.57
N LEU A 38 -0.25 19.70 -10.37
CA LEU A 38 -0.54 20.44 -9.15
C LEU A 38 0.70 20.52 -8.25
N GLU A 39 1.05 21.71 -7.78
CA GLU A 39 2.08 21.88 -6.75
C GLU A 39 1.44 21.99 -5.36
N LEU A 40 1.71 21.02 -4.50
CA LEU A 40 1.27 21.05 -3.10
C LEU A 40 2.31 21.73 -2.21
N ASP A 41 1.86 22.61 -1.32
CA ASP A 41 2.73 23.27 -0.34
C ASP A 41 3.12 22.31 0.79
N SER A 42 4.42 22.02 0.90
CA SER A 42 5.03 21.13 1.90
C SER A 42 4.90 21.63 3.36
N ARG A 43 4.54 22.91 3.55
CA ARG A 43 4.25 23.47 4.88
C ARG A 43 2.91 23.01 5.43
N ASN A 44 2.01 22.56 4.56
CA ASN A 44 0.71 22.06 4.97
C ASN A 44 0.82 20.68 5.63
N ASN A 45 -0.18 20.34 6.44
CA ASN A 45 -0.27 18.99 6.96
C ASN A 45 -0.69 18.02 5.83
N ALA A 46 -0.48 16.72 6.04
CA ALA A 46 -0.82 15.69 5.06
C ALA A 46 -2.31 15.70 4.66
N ARG A 47 -3.20 16.07 5.60
CA ARG A 47 -4.65 16.08 5.39
C ARG A 47 -5.10 17.22 4.48
N ASP A 48 -4.51 18.39 4.63
CA ASP A 48 -4.79 19.59 3.83
C ASP A 48 -4.22 19.41 2.42
N MET A 49 -3.04 18.79 2.30
CA MET A 49 -2.46 18.39 1.02
C MET A 49 -3.37 17.39 0.28
N TRP A 50 -3.87 16.37 0.98
CA TRP A 50 -4.83 15.43 0.42
C TRP A 50 -6.13 16.11 -0.03
N GLY A 51 -6.66 17.04 0.76
CA GLY A 51 -7.86 17.80 0.40
C GLY A 51 -7.70 18.58 -0.91
N GLN A 52 -6.53 19.19 -1.11
CA GLN A 52 -6.20 19.90 -2.35
C GLN A 52 -6.09 18.97 -3.55
N LEU A 53 -5.38 17.85 -3.39
CA LEU A 53 -5.23 16.85 -4.45
C LEU A 53 -6.57 16.21 -4.83
N SER A 54 -7.36 15.83 -3.83
CA SER A 54 -8.68 15.23 -4.02
C SER A 54 -9.66 16.20 -4.68
N ALA A 55 -9.65 17.48 -4.28
CA ALA A 55 -10.46 18.50 -4.93
C ALA A 55 -10.04 18.72 -6.39
N HIS A 56 -8.73 18.68 -6.68
CA HIS A 56 -8.22 18.78 -8.05
C HIS A 56 -8.66 17.58 -8.91
N MET A 57 -8.51 16.35 -8.40
CA MET A 57 -8.97 15.13 -9.08
C MET A 57 -10.48 15.12 -9.31
N ALA A 58 -11.27 15.58 -8.34
CA ALA A 58 -12.72 15.66 -8.47
C ALA A 58 -13.19 16.75 -9.45
N ASN A 59 -12.34 17.74 -9.74
CA ASN A 59 -12.63 18.85 -10.63
C ASN A 59 -11.86 18.75 -11.97
N MET A 60 -11.07 17.69 -12.19
CA MET A 60 -10.60 17.36 -13.52
C MET A 60 -11.81 16.96 -14.35
N PRO A 61 -12.03 17.60 -15.52
CA PRO A 61 -12.96 17.05 -16.48
C PRO A 61 -12.45 15.66 -16.85
N ALA A 62 -13.32 14.65 -16.78
CA ALA A 62 -13.05 13.43 -17.52
C ALA A 62 -12.88 13.88 -18.98
N ASP A 63 -11.66 13.79 -19.49
CA ASP A 63 -11.36 14.07 -20.89
C ASP A 63 -12.15 13.02 -21.66
N GLU A 64 -13.38 13.35 -22.04
CA GLU A 64 -14.13 12.54 -22.99
C GLU A 64 -13.29 12.54 -24.27
N PRO A 65 -12.96 11.37 -24.83
CA PRO A 65 -12.24 11.35 -26.09
C PRO A 65 -13.07 12.13 -27.10
N VAL A 66 -12.51 13.24 -27.59
CA VAL A 66 -13.07 14.01 -28.69
C VAL A 66 -13.10 13.07 -29.89
N MET A 67 -14.23 12.42 -30.09
CA MET A 67 -14.56 11.68 -31.31
C MET A 67 -14.82 12.75 -32.37
N ASP A 68 -13.73 13.29 -32.95
CA ASP A 68 -13.80 14.15 -34.12
C ASP A 68 -14.50 13.35 -35.24
N GLU A 69 -15.75 13.71 -35.50
CA GLU A 69 -16.54 13.27 -36.64
C GLU A 69 -15.96 13.91 -37.91
N ASP A 70 -14.97 13.27 -38.53
CA ASP A 70 -14.69 13.47 -39.96
C ASP A 70 -14.27 12.14 -40.58
N GLU A 71 -15.22 11.51 -41.27
CA GLU A 71 -14.99 10.41 -42.19
C GLU A 71 -14.00 10.84 -43.28
N GLU A 72 -12.87 10.16 -43.42
CA GLU A 72 -12.27 9.86 -44.72
C GLU A 72 -11.64 8.47 -44.64
N ALA A 73 -12.31 7.51 -45.27
CA ALA A 73 -11.84 6.17 -45.48
C ALA A 73 -10.59 6.17 -46.37
N LEU A 74 -9.43 5.82 -45.82
CA LEU A 74 -8.27 5.43 -46.60
C LEU A 74 -7.67 4.13 -46.06
N ASP A 75 -7.96 3.10 -46.84
CA ASP A 75 -7.19 1.90 -47.16
C ASP A 75 -6.41 1.16 -46.07
N ASP A 76 -6.67 -0.15 -46.10
CA ASP A 76 -5.89 -1.25 -45.56
C ASP A 76 -4.36 -1.01 -45.48
N GLU A 77 -3.79 -1.62 -44.45
CA GLU A 77 -2.41 -2.10 -44.42
C GLU A 77 -1.33 -1.15 -43.88
N ALA A 78 -1.35 -0.96 -42.56
CA ALA A 78 -0.14 -1.09 -41.76
C ALA A 78 -0.49 -1.49 -40.32
N HIS A 79 -0.60 -2.81 -40.10
CA HIS A 79 -0.59 -3.45 -38.79
C HIS A 79 0.78 -3.22 -38.13
N TRP A 80 1.01 -1.99 -37.65
CA TRP A 80 2.15 -1.69 -36.79
C TRP A 80 1.87 -2.32 -35.42
N GLU A 81 2.49 -3.49 -35.26
CA GLU A 81 2.80 -4.24 -34.05
C GLU A 81 2.24 -3.58 -32.77
N GLN A 82 1.17 -4.19 -32.26
CA GLN A 82 0.81 -4.02 -30.85
C GLN A 82 2.09 -4.25 -30.03
N PRO A 83 2.45 -3.35 -29.09
CA PRO A 83 3.46 -3.72 -28.12
C PRO A 83 2.97 -5.01 -27.49
N GLU A 84 3.77 -6.08 -27.61
CA GLU A 84 3.51 -7.33 -26.91
C GLU A 84 3.43 -6.98 -25.44
N MET A 85 2.20 -6.84 -24.95
CA MET A 85 1.89 -6.77 -23.54
C MET A 85 2.38 -8.10 -23.00
N THR A 86 3.61 -8.12 -22.49
CA THR A 86 4.06 -9.16 -21.57
C THR A 86 2.91 -9.42 -20.62
N PRO A 87 2.43 -10.67 -20.47
CA PRO A 87 1.35 -10.95 -19.54
C PRO A 87 1.80 -10.39 -18.20
N MET A 88 1.12 -9.32 -17.79
CA MET A 88 1.32 -8.68 -16.49
C MET A 88 1.03 -9.80 -15.50
N GLU A 89 2.08 -10.27 -14.82
CA GLU A 89 1.97 -11.22 -13.72
C GLU A 89 0.81 -10.73 -12.86
N GLU A 90 -0.25 -11.53 -12.83
CA GLU A 90 -1.45 -11.27 -12.07
C GLU A 90 -1.01 -10.97 -10.65
N ALA A 91 -1.21 -9.73 -10.18
CA ALA A 91 -0.89 -9.38 -8.81
C ALA A 91 -1.57 -10.42 -7.91
N PRO A 92 -0.85 -11.06 -6.97
CA PRO A 92 -1.39 -12.17 -6.21
C PRO A 92 -2.67 -11.70 -5.53
N ILE A 93 -3.79 -12.32 -5.91
CA ILE A 93 -5.09 -12.01 -5.33
C ILE A 93 -5.03 -12.54 -3.90
N GLU A 94 -4.71 -11.66 -2.95
CA GLU A 94 -4.76 -11.97 -1.53
C GLU A 94 -6.23 -12.13 -1.13
N VAL A 95 -6.70 -13.37 -1.14
CA VAL A 95 -8.06 -13.71 -0.71
C VAL A 95 -8.06 -13.81 0.82
N GLU A 96 -8.68 -12.82 1.47
CA GLU A 96 -8.91 -12.81 2.92
C GLU A 96 -9.83 -13.97 3.32
N HIS A 97 -9.40 -14.78 4.30
CA HIS A 97 -10.25 -15.81 4.90
C HIS A 97 -10.17 -15.77 6.42
N THR A 98 -11.21 -16.33 7.06
CA THR A 98 -11.41 -16.33 8.51
C THR A 98 -11.44 -17.75 9.04
N HIS A 99 -10.60 -18.07 10.02
CA HIS A 99 -10.57 -19.38 10.66
C HIS A 99 -11.60 -19.49 11.80
N ALA A 100 -11.90 -20.73 12.21
CA ALA A 100 -12.86 -21.02 13.29
C ALA A 100 -12.42 -20.51 14.67
N ASP A 101 -11.13 -20.24 14.87
CA ASP A 101 -10.56 -19.59 16.05
C ASP A 101 -10.75 -18.06 16.04
N GLY A 102 -11.29 -17.50 14.95
CA GLY A 102 -11.51 -16.08 14.75
C GLY A 102 -10.33 -15.33 14.14
N THR A 103 -9.25 -16.03 13.76
CA THR A 103 -8.08 -15.42 13.12
C THR A 103 -8.36 -15.14 11.64
N THR A 104 -8.25 -13.89 11.21
CA THR A 104 -8.41 -13.46 9.82
C THR A 104 -7.06 -13.12 9.21
N HIS A 105 -6.72 -13.69 8.06
CA HIS A 105 -5.49 -13.33 7.35
C HIS A 105 -5.62 -13.54 5.83
N ALA A 106 -4.69 -12.94 5.08
CA ALA A 106 -4.66 -12.97 3.61
C ALA A 106 -3.34 -13.57 3.13
N HIS A 107 -3.39 -14.47 2.15
CA HIS A 107 -2.23 -14.98 1.43
C HIS A 107 -2.65 -15.53 0.06
N GLU A 108 -1.67 -15.80 -0.80
CA GLU A 108 -1.80 -16.23 -2.21
C GLU A 108 -2.38 -17.66 -2.40
N GLY A 109 -3.35 -18.06 -1.57
CA GLY A 109 -3.95 -19.39 -1.58
C GLY A 109 -5.44 -19.42 -1.23
N GLY A 110 -6.03 -18.32 -0.76
CA GLY A 110 -7.45 -18.27 -0.37
C GLY A 110 -7.86 -19.36 0.63
N ASP A 111 -9.02 -19.98 0.41
CA ASP A 111 -9.59 -21.04 1.28
C ASP A 111 -8.96 -22.43 1.06
N VAL A 112 -7.79 -22.54 0.42
CA VAL A 112 -7.11 -23.82 0.25
C VAL A 112 -6.69 -24.36 1.63
N GLU A 113 -7.13 -25.57 1.96
CA GLU A 113 -6.73 -26.25 3.20
C GLU A 113 -5.20 -26.38 3.27
N HIS A 114 -4.59 -25.65 4.20
CA HIS A 114 -3.17 -25.67 4.48
C HIS A 114 -2.96 -25.90 5.98
N THR A 115 -1.82 -26.47 6.33
CA THR A 115 -1.45 -26.74 7.72
C THR A 115 -0.43 -25.69 8.15
N HIS A 116 -0.72 -24.96 9.23
CA HIS A 116 0.33 -24.26 9.95
C HIS A 116 1.15 -25.30 10.68
N ASP A 117 2.37 -25.53 10.24
CA ASP A 117 3.40 -26.10 11.11
C ASP A 117 3.60 -25.04 12.20
N GLU A 118 2.92 -25.21 13.34
CA GLU A 118 3.19 -24.37 14.51
C GLU A 118 4.70 -24.46 14.75
N PRO A 119 5.46 -23.35 14.77
CA PRO A 119 6.73 -23.42 15.43
C PRO A 119 6.38 -23.82 16.86
N VAL A 120 6.80 -25.03 17.25
CA VAL A 120 6.81 -25.43 18.66
C VAL A 120 7.66 -24.36 19.33
N ILE A 121 6.99 -23.34 19.89
CA ILE A 121 7.62 -22.42 20.82
C ILE A 121 7.81 -23.29 22.05
N GLU A 122 8.91 -24.04 22.07
CA GLU A 122 9.38 -24.65 23.28
C GLU A 122 9.45 -23.52 24.31
N PRO A 123 8.79 -23.64 25.47
CA PRO A 123 9.00 -22.69 26.53
C PRO A 123 10.52 -22.64 26.76
N PRO A 124 11.11 -21.45 26.98
CA PRO A 124 12.55 -21.36 27.22
C PRO A 124 12.89 -22.39 28.30
N SER A 125 13.73 -23.36 27.94
CA SER A 125 14.24 -24.35 28.88
C SER A 125 15.01 -23.58 29.93
N ASP A 126 14.36 -23.37 31.07
CA ASP A 126 14.92 -22.65 32.21
C ASP A 126 16.19 -23.39 32.61
N GLY A 127 17.32 -22.77 32.28
CA GLY A 127 18.64 -23.34 32.50
C GLY A 127 18.86 -23.56 33.99
N THR A 128 19.18 -24.81 34.32
CA THR A 128 20.07 -25.20 35.43
C THR A 128 19.75 -24.58 36.78
N THR A 129 19.00 -25.32 37.59
CA THR A 129 19.13 -25.25 39.06
C THR A 129 20.50 -25.82 39.45
N PRO A 130 21.40 -25.08 40.13
CA PRO A 130 22.53 -25.72 40.79
C PRO A 130 22.01 -26.32 42.11
N HIS A 131 21.96 -27.65 42.20
CA HIS A 131 21.96 -28.30 43.51
C HIS A 131 23.38 -28.22 44.09
N GLY A 132 23.47 -27.66 45.30
CA GLY A 132 24.65 -27.74 46.15
C GLY A 132 24.88 -29.13 46.73
#